data_AF-A0A397NAV6-F1
#
_entry.id   AF-A0A397NAV6-F1
#
_cell.length_a   1.000
_cell.length_b   1.000
_cell.length_c   1.000
_cell.angle_alpha   90.00
_cell.angle_beta   90.00
_cell.angle_gamma   90.00
#
_symmetry.space_group_name_H-M   'P 1'
#
loop_
_entity.id
_entity.type
_entity.pdbx_description
1 polymer ?
#
loop_
_entity_poly.entity_id
_entity_poly.type
_entity_poly.pdbx_seq_one_letter_code
_entity_poly.pdbx_strand_id
1 'polypeptide(L)'
;MVANIAHSWSAIAAGSAPKGSAIHLGLNERDARDTAVSQCGAGDCKVVAAVTLGQCAAVVRARSSGSDVEQTYSAVAGTLPEAEEKAVGECIDADAKACSLLLNNCT
;
A
#
# COMPACT_ATOMS: atom_id res chain seq x y z
N MET A 1 26.38 17.87 -17.32
CA MET A 1 26.16 16.99 -16.16
C MET A 1 24.66 16.90 -15.95
N VAL A 2 24.02 15.79 -16.33
CA VAL A 2 22.60 15.57 -16.01
C VAL A 2 22.59 15.19 -14.53
N ALA A 3 21.95 16.02 -13.69
CA ALA A 3 21.73 15.63 -12.31
C ALA A 3 20.87 14.36 -12.32
N ASN A 4 21.43 13.24 -11.85
CA ASN A 4 20.63 12.08 -11.49
C ASN A 4 19.82 12.49 -10.25
N ILE A 5 18.71 13.21 -10.47
CA ILE A 5 17.77 13.51 -9.41
C ILE A 5 17.17 12.17 -9.01
N ALA A 6 17.51 11.70 -7.80
CA ALA A 6 16.84 10.57 -7.20
C ALA A 6 15.36 10.93 -7.11
N HIS A 7 14.52 10.26 -7.89
CA HIS A 7 13.08 10.33 -7.69
C HIS A 7 12.81 9.45 -6.49
N SER A 8 12.44 10.06 -5.37
CA SER A 8 12.06 9.30 -4.19
C SER A 8 10.81 8.47 -4.48
N TRP A 9 10.78 7.26 -3.96
CA TRP A 9 9.64 6.36 -4.06
C TRP A 9 9.17 5.99 -2.66
N SER A 10 7.86 6.00 -2.46
CA SER A 10 7.26 5.42 -1.27
C SER A 10 6.66 4.07 -1.64
N ALA A 11 6.97 3.02 -0.89
CA ALA A 11 6.34 1.72 -1.04
C ALA A 11 5.72 1.26 0.27
N ILE A 12 4.64 0.52 0.13
CA ILE A 12 3.85 -0.04 1.23
C ILE A 12 3.83 -1.53 1.04
N ALA A 13 4.25 -2.28 2.05
CA ALA A 13 4.11 -3.73 2.09
C ALA A 13 3.09 -4.12 3.15
N ALA A 14 2.30 -5.15 2.84
CA ALA A 14 1.39 -5.77 3.78
C ALA A 14 1.40 -7.30 3.60
N GLY A 15 1.30 -8.03 4.71
CA GLY A 15 1.06 -9.48 4.77
C GLY A 15 -0.34 -9.78 5.31
N SER A 16 -0.65 -11.05 5.56
CA SER A 16 -1.94 -11.47 6.16
C SER A 16 -1.99 -11.29 7.69
N ALA A 17 -0.83 -11.14 8.33
CA ALA A 17 -0.74 -10.96 9.77
C ALA A 17 -1.24 -9.56 10.21
N PRO A 18 -1.92 -9.43 11.38
CA PRO A 18 -2.44 -8.15 11.87
C PRO A 18 -1.36 -7.05 12.01
N LYS A 19 -0.12 -7.43 12.36
CA LYS A 19 1.02 -6.50 12.47
C LYS A 19 1.93 -6.49 11.22
N GLY A 20 1.56 -7.22 10.17
CA GLY A 20 2.36 -7.39 8.97
C GLY A 20 2.18 -6.22 8.00
N SER A 21 2.68 -5.02 8.32
CA SER A 21 2.64 -3.88 7.40
C SER A 21 3.81 -2.92 7.62
N ALA A 22 4.40 -2.39 6.55
CA ALA A 22 5.43 -1.35 6.62
C ALA A 22 5.34 -0.39 5.44
N ILE A 23 5.83 0.83 5.66
CA ILE A 23 5.95 1.89 4.64
C ILE A 23 7.41 2.34 4.62
N HIS A 24 8.01 2.44 3.44
CA HIS A 24 9.37 2.92 3.29
C HIS A 24 9.50 3.95 2.16
N LEU A 25 10.22 5.04 2.44
CA LEU A 25 10.63 6.04 1.45
C LEU A 25 12.06 5.71 1.01
N GLY A 26 12.21 5.21 -0.21
CA GLY A 26 13.48 4.85 -0.82
C GLY A 26 13.99 5.87 -1.82
N LEU A 27 15.28 5.76 -2.14
CA LEU A 27 15.97 6.60 -3.13
C LEU A 27 15.61 6.26 -4.58
N ASN A 28 14.98 5.10 -4.78
CA ASN A 28 14.42 4.62 -6.03
C ASN A 28 13.35 3.55 -5.74
N GLU A 29 12.62 3.11 -6.75
CA GLU A 29 11.52 2.15 -6.60
C GLU A 29 11.96 0.83 -5.96
N ARG A 30 13.14 0.31 -6.37
CA ARG A 30 13.64 -0.98 -5.86
C ARG A 30 13.96 -0.89 -4.37
N ASP A 31 14.68 0.15 -3.97
CA ASP A 31 15.00 0.42 -2.57
C ASP A 31 13.73 0.58 -1.72
N ALA A 32 12.75 1.35 -2.21
CA ALA A 32 11.45 1.51 -1.56
C ALA A 32 10.76 0.15 -1.33
N ARG A 33 10.65 -0.65 -2.39
CA ARG A 33 9.94 -1.94 -2.38
C ARG A 33 10.64 -2.99 -1.51
N ASP A 34 11.93 -3.22 -1.73
CA ASP A 34 12.70 -4.27 -1.07
C ASP A 34 12.75 -4.01 0.45
N THR A 35 12.96 -2.75 0.84
CA THR A 35 13.01 -2.35 2.25
C THR A 35 11.63 -2.39 2.91
N ALA A 36 10.56 -1.97 2.23
CA ALA A 36 9.20 -2.08 2.76
C ALA A 36 8.83 -3.55 3.05
N VAL A 37 9.13 -4.48 2.14
CA VAL A 37 8.91 -5.92 2.36
C VAL A 37 9.76 -6.42 3.52
N SER A 38 11.04 -6.06 3.58
CA SER A 38 11.94 -6.47 4.66
C SER A 38 11.50 -5.97 6.03
N GLN A 39 10.87 -4.80 6.13
CA GLN A 39 10.41 -4.21 7.39
C GLN A 39 9.01 -4.64 7.81
N CYS A 40 8.23 -5.22 6.89
CA CYS A 40 6.83 -5.58 7.10
C CYS A 40 6.60 -6.65 8.18
N GLY A 41 7.62 -7.46 8.51
CA GLY A 41 7.61 -8.30 9.71
C GLY A 41 6.70 -9.53 9.67
N ALA A 42 6.15 -9.89 8.51
CA ALA A 42 5.46 -11.16 8.26
C ALA A 42 6.09 -11.92 7.09
N GLY A 43 6.01 -13.26 7.12
CA GLY A 43 6.65 -14.12 6.12
C GLY A 43 6.02 -14.05 4.72
N ASP A 44 4.81 -13.51 4.60
CA ASP A 44 4.03 -13.40 3.37
C ASP A 44 3.88 -11.95 2.88
N CYS A 45 4.66 -11.02 3.44
CA CYS A 45 4.61 -9.61 3.07
C CYS A 45 4.90 -9.41 1.58
N LYS A 46 4.04 -8.63 0.92
CA LYS A 46 4.20 -8.19 -0.47
C LYS A 46 3.95 -6.69 -0.57
N VAL A 47 4.54 -6.06 -1.59
CA VAL A 47 4.25 -4.66 -1.90
C VAL A 47 2.81 -4.56 -2.39
N VAL A 48 2.01 -3.72 -1.74
CA VAL A 48 0.61 -3.44 -2.10
C VAL A 48 0.48 -2.10 -2.82
N ALA A 49 1.33 -1.12 -2.50
CA ALA A 49 1.40 0.15 -3.21
C ALA A 49 2.84 0.61 -3.37
N ALA A 50 3.15 1.25 -4.50
CA ALA A 50 4.41 1.95 -4.72
C ALA A 50 4.11 3.20 -5.56
N VAL A 51 4.55 4.36 -5.08
CA VAL A 51 4.23 5.66 -5.66
C VAL A 51 5.45 6.57 -5.66
N THR A 52 5.51 7.43 -6.66
CA THR A 52 6.49 8.52 -6.75
C THR A 52 5.77 9.87 -6.79
N LEU A 53 6.55 10.94 -6.94
CA LEU A 53 6.07 12.31 -6.87
C LEU A 53 4.92 12.57 -7.85
N GLY A 54 3.82 13.15 -7.36
CA GLY A 54 2.60 13.40 -8.12
C GLY A 54 1.63 12.22 -8.19
N GLN A 55 1.89 11.13 -7.46
CA GLN A 55 0.97 9.99 -7.33
C GLN A 55 0.45 9.86 -5.91
N CYS A 56 -0.80 9.43 -5.81
CA CYS A 56 -1.50 9.16 -4.56
C CYS A 56 -1.81 7.68 -4.44
N ALA A 57 -1.70 7.14 -3.22
CA ALA A 57 -2.04 5.76 -2.92
C ALA A 57 -3.08 5.69 -1.81
N ALA A 58 -3.99 4.74 -1.93
CA ALA A 58 -4.84 4.31 -0.83
C ALA A 58 -4.63 2.81 -0.59
N VAL A 59 -4.60 2.41 0.68
CA VAL A 59 -4.49 1.03 1.12
C VAL A 59 -5.57 0.77 2.14
N VAL A 60 -6.40 -0.23 1.86
CA VAL A 60 -7.50 -0.68 2.71
C VAL A 60 -7.19 -2.08 3.19
N ARG A 61 -7.33 -2.30 4.50
CA ARG A 61 -7.32 -3.63 5.08
C ARG A 61 -8.72 -4.03 5.47
N ALA A 62 -9.03 -5.28 5.15
CA ALA A 62 -10.33 -5.84 5.43
C ALA A 62 -10.21 -7.22 6.04
N ARG A 63 -11.09 -7.48 7.01
CA ARG A 63 -11.27 -8.82 7.56
C ARG A 63 -12.50 -9.44 6.89
N SER A 64 -12.32 -10.57 6.22
CA SER A 64 -13.44 -11.33 5.70
C SER A 64 -14.29 -11.84 6.86
N SER A 65 -15.61 -11.92 6.68
CA SER A 65 -16.48 -12.50 7.71
C SER A 65 -16.06 -13.96 7.97
N GLY A 66 -15.75 -14.28 9.24
CA GLY A 66 -15.37 -15.64 9.65
C GLY A 66 -13.93 -16.08 9.34
N SER A 67 -13.03 -15.17 8.93
CA SER A 67 -11.62 -15.49 8.72
C SER A 67 -10.70 -14.58 9.54
N ASP A 68 -9.64 -15.16 10.12
CA ASP A 68 -8.55 -14.41 10.75
C ASP A 68 -7.55 -13.83 9.73
N VAL A 69 -7.77 -14.07 8.43
CA VAL A 69 -6.93 -13.57 7.34
C VAL A 69 -7.34 -12.14 7.00
N GLU A 70 -6.40 -11.19 7.13
CA GLU A 70 -6.58 -9.83 6.62
C GLU A 70 -6.25 -9.77 5.13
N GLN A 71 -7.23 -9.33 4.33
CA GLN A 71 -7.02 -9.00 2.92
C GLN A 71 -6.63 -7.53 2.82
N THR A 72 -5.77 -7.22 1.84
CA THR A 72 -5.33 -5.85 1.58
C THR A 72 -5.71 -5.49 0.15
N TYR A 73 -6.44 -4.39 0.01
CA TYR A 73 -6.83 -3.76 -1.24
C TYR A 73 -6.10 -2.44 -1.34
N SER A 74 -5.73 -2.04 -2.55
CA SER A 74 -4.92 -0.84 -2.72
C SER A 74 -5.01 -0.31 -4.12
N ALA A 75 -4.97 1.00 -4.24
CA ALA A 75 -5.00 1.68 -5.53
C ALA A 75 -4.01 2.83 -5.54
N VAL A 76 -3.50 3.12 -6.74
CA VAL A 76 -2.68 4.29 -7.04
C VAL A 76 -3.40 5.11 -8.10
N ALA A 77 -3.51 6.42 -7.88
CA ALA A 77 -4.16 7.37 -8.78
C ALA A 77 -3.47 8.74 -8.77
N GLY A 78 -3.94 9.67 -9.60
CA GLY A 78 -3.42 11.04 -9.63
C GLY A 78 -3.93 11.92 -8.48
N THR A 79 -4.99 11.48 -7.80
CA THR A 79 -5.60 12.22 -6.68
C THR A 79 -5.96 11.27 -5.53
N LEU A 80 -6.06 11.80 -4.31
CA LEU A 80 -6.49 11.02 -3.13
C LEU A 80 -7.90 10.43 -3.30
N PRO A 81 -8.92 11.20 -3.73
CA PRO A 81 -10.28 10.65 -3.83
C PRO A 81 -10.37 9.49 -4.81
N GLU A 82 -9.68 9.55 -5.96
CA GLU A 82 -9.66 8.47 -6.93
C GLU A 82 -8.96 7.21 -6.40
N ALA A 83 -7.86 7.38 -5.67
CA ALA A 83 -7.16 6.26 -5.06
C ALA A 83 -8.03 5.60 -3.98
N GLU A 84 -8.66 6.39 -3.11
CA GLU A 84 -9.53 5.91 -2.05
C GLU A 84 -10.77 5.20 -2.61
N GLU A 85 -11.49 5.83 -3.53
CA GLU A 85 -12.70 5.26 -4.13
C GLU A 85 -12.42 3.91 -4.78
N LYS A 86 -11.29 3.77 -5.48
CA LYS A 86 -10.90 2.50 -6.09
C LYS A 86 -10.52 1.43 -5.04
N ALA A 87 -9.71 1.77 -4.05
CA ALA A 87 -9.28 0.80 -3.03
C ALA A 87 -10.44 0.36 -2.12
N VAL A 88 -11.32 1.29 -1.74
CA VAL A 88 -12.52 1.00 -0.95
C VAL A 88 -13.56 0.27 -1.78
N GLY A 89 -13.74 0.65 -3.06
CA GLY A 89 -14.62 -0.03 -4.00
C GLY A 89 -14.29 -1.52 -4.14
N GLU A 90 -13.02 -1.86 -4.37
CA GLU A 90 -12.57 -3.26 -4.43
C GLU A 90 -12.84 -4.02 -3.12
N CYS A 91 -12.71 -3.36 -1.97
CA CYS A 91 -13.01 -3.96 -0.68
C CYS A 91 -14.52 -4.21 -0.48
N ILE A 92 -15.37 -3.29 -0.93
CA ILE A 92 -16.83 -3.44 -0.88
C ILE A 92 -17.30 -4.53 -1.84
N ASP A 93 -16.77 -4.57 -3.07
CA ASP A 93 -17.11 -5.58 -4.08
C ASP A 93 -16.75 -7.00 -3.61
N ALA A 94 -15.76 -7.13 -2.71
CA ALA A 94 -15.38 -8.38 -2.07
C ALA A 94 -16.26 -8.77 -0.86
N ASP A 95 -17.35 -8.04 -0.59
CA ASP A 95 -18.28 -8.26 0.55
C ASP A 95 -17.56 -8.29 1.91
N ALA A 96 -16.54 -7.44 2.06
CA ALA A 96 -15.78 -7.39 3.29
C ALA A 96 -16.58 -6.74 4.43
N LYS A 97 -16.49 -7.32 5.63
CA LYS A 97 -17.26 -6.86 6.80
C LYS A 97 -16.88 -5.44 7.27
N ALA A 98 -15.62 -5.07 7.07
CA ALA A 98 -15.10 -3.74 7.39
C ALA A 98 -13.93 -3.42 6.47
N CYS A 99 -13.97 -2.25 5.84
CA CYS A 99 -12.93 -1.70 4.97
C CYS A 99 -12.18 -0.60 5.71
N SER A 100 -11.15 -0.97 6.48
CA SER A 100 -10.36 -0.02 7.25
C SER A 100 -9.26 0.59 6.40
N LEU A 101 -9.30 1.91 6.22
CA LEU A 101 -8.25 2.66 5.53
C LEU A 101 -6.97 2.66 6.38
N LEU A 102 -5.91 2.02 5.87
CA LEU A 102 -4.60 1.97 6.50
C LEU A 102 -3.73 3.15 6.08
N LEU A 103 -3.82 3.56 4.81
CA LEU A 103 -3.12 4.70 4.26
C LEU A 103 -3.95 5.35 3.17
N ASN A 104 -3.93 6.68 3.12
CA ASN A 104 -4.40 7.48 2.00
C ASN A 104 -3.54 8.74 1.92
N ASN A 105 -2.56 8.76 1.02
CA ASN A 105 -1.61 9.86 0.92
C ASN A 105 -1.02 10.02 -0.49
N CYS A 106 -0.55 11.22 -0.80
CA CYS A 106 0.21 11.54 -2.00
C CYS A 106 1.69 11.73 -1.69
N THR A 107 2.51 11.55 -2.71
CA THR A 107 3.97 11.79 -2.67
C THR A 107 4.37 12.92 -3.58
#